data_AF-A0A660YEG4-F1
#
_entry.id   AF-A0A660YEG4-F1
#
_cell.length_a   1.000
_cell.length_b   1.000
_cell.length_c   1.000
_cell.angle_alpha   90.00
_cell.angle_beta   90.00
_cell.angle_gamma   90.00
#
_symmetry.space_group_name_H-M   'P 1'
#
loop_
_entity.id
_entity.type
_entity.pdbx_description
1 polymer ?
#
loop_
_entity_poly.entity_id
_entity_poly.type
_entity_poly.pdbx_seq_one_letter_code
_entity_poly.pdbx_strand_id
1 'polypeptide(L)'
;MKMSNVKVQMSNPPSAPDGRWGMGFVIWTLIVGIFLVGWILFCSCAKRGFPPGGPEDKTPPEIVATQPAGGALNVALDEKIEISFSERMDPRSVEKATFVSPNPEGTLDFNWNGKQVGIEFPSGLKADRTYVVTVGTGARDERRNRLKESYSFAFSTGGRLSSGEIRGRVRGEKKVGAGVYVLAYDLKTEREPDPGARTGDYITQTAEQGTFALTYLSPGMYRLFAFQDRDRNEKYTRSKDPLGICSGDVALSDSAYAVELSDLYLAVRDTAAPELLSVRASDRTHVTLRLSKEIELSSLRIEIEGLGVEARFILPEKSETETPPTASKIHLLTEPQRAGTEYSVSIYGRDLWGHPVSEENRMASFRGSARSDTLRPHVVSYAPSKEARAVSLDRPLALVFDDAMREAIPDSALIWEMPPETPVGAWRWIEPNRLCFSPEGSWTEGGAYRLRVDPSLFFDRAGNASDDSVFVVSFRTLSADTLGFISGDISDGKDGAAGPFHIEAVKIGRKKERTELMVPEEGPYTWGLFPGSYTLSAFRDEDENGRLSLGQVQPFVPAERIASFPDTVTVRSRWTTEEINWKFLR
;
A
#
# COMPACT_ATOMS: atom_id res chain seq x y z
N MET A 1 19.84 -42.01 11.87
CA MET A 1 20.82 -43.04 12.32
C MET A 1 20.18 -43.83 13.48
N LYS A 2 20.57 -45.10 13.67
CA LYS A 2 20.17 -46.03 14.77
C LYS A 2 20.27 -45.39 16.18
N MET A 3 19.74 -45.87 17.32
CA MET A 3 18.85 -46.96 17.82
C MET A 3 18.63 -46.66 19.34
N SER A 4 17.70 -47.20 20.14
CA SER A 4 16.49 -48.04 19.98
C SER A 4 15.76 -48.14 21.35
N ASN A 5 14.44 -48.39 21.40
CA ASN A 5 13.72 -48.64 22.66
C ASN A 5 14.16 -49.96 23.33
N VAL A 6 14.47 -49.93 24.63
CA VAL A 6 14.66 -51.14 25.45
C VAL A 6 13.84 -51.03 26.74
N LYS A 7 13.04 -52.07 27.01
CA LYS A 7 12.11 -52.21 28.12
C LYS A 7 12.81 -53.02 29.22
N VAL A 8 13.02 -52.43 30.41
CA VAL A 8 13.72 -53.13 31.51
C VAL A 8 12.76 -54.07 32.24
N GLN A 9 13.03 -55.38 32.18
CA GLN A 9 12.43 -56.35 33.09
C GLN A 9 13.20 -56.37 34.41
N MET A 10 12.47 -56.47 35.53
CA MET A 10 13.05 -56.75 36.84
C MET A 10 13.24 -58.27 37.01
N SER A 11 14.35 -58.67 37.62
CA SER A 11 14.58 -60.01 38.15
C SER A 11 15.19 -59.93 39.56
N ASN A 12 14.94 -60.97 40.37
CA ASN A 12 14.90 -60.89 41.83
C ASN A 12 16.24 -60.59 42.54
N PRO A 13 16.20 -59.98 43.75
CA PRO A 13 17.35 -59.89 44.66
C PRO A 13 17.66 -61.26 45.33
N PRO A 14 18.87 -61.43 45.88
CA PRO A 14 19.34 -62.70 46.47
C PRO A 14 18.73 -63.00 47.86
N SER A 15 18.92 -64.25 48.29
CA SER A 15 18.42 -64.83 49.54
C SER A 15 18.91 -64.16 50.82
N ALA A 16 18.07 -64.19 51.85
CA ALA A 16 18.31 -63.57 53.15
C ALA A 16 19.42 -64.24 53.99
N PRO A 17 20.16 -63.47 54.81
CA PRO A 17 20.93 -63.99 55.94
C PRO A 17 20.07 -64.10 57.21
N ASP A 18 20.35 -65.11 58.03
CA ASP A 18 19.68 -65.35 59.30
C ASP A 18 20.04 -64.34 60.41
N GLY A 19 19.11 -64.16 61.35
CA GLY A 19 19.48 -64.16 62.77
C GLY A 19 19.72 -62.82 63.49
N ARG A 20 18.65 -62.33 64.13
CA ARG A 20 18.65 -61.73 65.50
C ARG A 20 19.67 -60.62 65.82
N TRP A 21 19.24 -59.35 65.72
CA TRP A 21 19.39 -58.26 66.73
C TRP A 21 18.33 -57.20 66.33
N GLY A 22 17.62 -56.47 67.16
CA GLY A 22 17.63 -56.20 68.60
C GLY A 22 16.75 -54.95 68.80
N MET A 23 16.06 -54.81 69.93
CA MET A 23 14.92 -53.87 70.10
C MET A 23 15.24 -52.38 69.84
N GLY A 24 16.52 -51.99 69.83
CA GLY A 24 16.98 -50.63 69.53
C GLY A 24 16.80 -50.17 68.08
N PHE A 25 16.76 -51.07 67.08
CA PHE A 25 16.63 -50.64 65.68
C PHE A 25 15.28 -49.98 65.40
N VAL A 26 14.20 -50.47 66.02
CA VAL A 26 12.83 -49.93 65.88
C VAL A 26 12.74 -48.53 66.51
N ILE A 27 13.36 -48.32 67.68
CA ILE A 27 13.39 -47.03 68.36
C ILE A 27 14.23 -46.02 67.57
N TRP A 28 15.37 -46.44 67.02
CA TRP A 28 16.20 -45.57 66.16
C TRP A 28 15.48 -45.16 64.88
N THR A 29 14.78 -46.09 64.20
CA THR A 29 13.98 -45.75 63.01
C THR A 29 12.80 -44.82 63.33
N LEU A 30 12.17 -44.94 64.50
CA LEU A 30 11.12 -44.02 64.94
C LEU A 30 11.67 -42.62 65.24
N ILE A 31 12.83 -42.52 65.93
CA ILE A 31 13.47 -41.23 66.22
C ILE A 31 13.93 -40.55 64.92
N VAL A 32 14.60 -41.29 64.02
CA VAL A 32 15.01 -40.76 62.71
C VAL A 32 13.78 -40.34 61.89
N GLY A 33 12.70 -41.11 61.90
CA GLY A 33 11.44 -40.75 61.24
C GLY A 33 10.80 -39.46 61.79
N ILE A 34 10.77 -39.30 63.12
CA ILE A 34 10.24 -38.08 63.77
C ILE A 34 11.13 -36.87 63.46
N PHE A 35 12.46 -37.02 63.46
CA PHE A 35 13.37 -35.96 63.04
C PHE A 35 13.23 -35.61 61.55
N LEU A 36 13.00 -36.60 60.67
CA LEU A 36 12.79 -36.37 59.23
C LEU A 36 11.48 -35.60 58.97
N VAL A 37 10.38 -35.99 59.64
CA VAL A 37 9.09 -35.29 59.55
C VAL A 37 9.17 -33.89 60.17
N GLY A 38 9.88 -33.73 61.29
CA GLY A 38 10.18 -32.42 61.87
C GLY A 38 10.95 -31.51 60.91
N TRP A 39 11.97 -32.03 60.22
CA TRP A 39 12.74 -31.27 59.24
C TRP A 39 11.88 -30.82 58.05
N ILE A 40 11.01 -31.70 57.54
CA ILE A 40 10.05 -31.37 56.47
C ILE A 40 9.08 -30.26 56.91
N LEU A 41 8.62 -30.27 58.16
CA LEU A 41 7.72 -29.24 58.71
C LEU A 41 8.41 -27.88 58.92
N PHE A 42 9.72 -27.83 59.18
CA PHE A 42 10.48 -26.58 59.25
C PHE A 42 10.97 -26.04 57.88
N CYS A 43 10.81 -26.80 56.80
CA CYS A 43 11.08 -26.33 55.42
C CYS A 43 9.86 -25.68 54.73
N SER A 44 8.77 -25.40 55.46
CA SER A 44 7.70 -24.52 54.97
C SER A 44 8.13 -23.05 54.99
N CYS A 45 9.05 -22.68 54.09
CA CYS A 45 9.29 -21.28 53.78
C CYS A 45 7.99 -20.67 53.26
N ALA A 46 7.41 -19.74 54.02
CA ALA A 46 6.34 -18.88 53.54
C ALA A 46 6.81 -18.18 52.27
N LYS A 47 6.28 -18.57 51.11
CA LYS A 47 6.53 -17.88 49.84
C LYS A 47 6.08 -16.43 50.02
N ARG A 48 7.04 -15.51 50.14
CA ARG A 48 6.82 -14.08 49.90
C ARG A 48 6.52 -13.88 48.42
N GLY A 49 5.30 -14.23 48.02
CA GLY A 49 4.73 -13.65 46.82
C GLY A 49 4.60 -12.14 47.03
N PHE A 50 4.86 -11.36 45.99
CA PHE A 50 4.41 -9.98 45.97
C PHE A 50 2.90 -9.96 46.24
N PRO A 51 2.36 -8.98 46.99
CA PRO A 51 0.92 -8.84 47.10
C PRO A 51 0.35 -8.77 45.67
N PRO A 52 -0.73 -9.52 45.35
CA PRO A 52 -1.31 -9.47 44.03
C PRO A 52 -1.68 -8.00 43.76
N GLY A 53 -1.09 -7.43 42.70
CA GLY A 53 -1.42 -6.09 42.28
C GLY A 53 -2.92 -5.99 42.04
N GLY A 54 -3.48 -4.79 42.28
CA GLY A 54 -4.84 -4.50 41.83
C GLY A 54 -5.00 -4.75 40.33
N PRO A 55 -6.24 -4.82 39.83
CA PRO A 55 -6.48 -4.92 38.38
C PRO A 55 -5.69 -3.83 37.65
N GLU A 56 -5.08 -4.20 36.52
CA GLU A 56 -4.40 -3.27 35.63
C GLU A 56 -5.37 -2.17 35.22
N ASP A 57 -4.98 -0.90 35.43
CA ASP A 57 -5.81 0.23 35.03
C ASP A 57 -5.85 0.32 33.50
N LYS A 58 -7.07 0.41 32.96
CA LYS A 58 -7.36 0.47 31.52
C LYS A 58 -8.25 1.65 31.17
N THR A 59 -8.46 2.55 32.12
CA THR A 59 -9.27 3.74 31.95
C THR A 59 -8.48 4.72 31.07
N PRO A 60 -9.04 5.21 29.95
CA PRO A 60 -8.41 6.30 29.22
C PRO A 60 -8.43 7.58 30.08
N PRO A 61 -7.33 8.35 30.14
CA PRO A 61 -7.38 9.69 30.70
C PRO A 61 -8.33 10.60 29.90
N GLU A 62 -8.84 11.63 30.56
CA GLU A 62 -9.73 12.66 29.99
C GLU A 62 -9.22 14.06 30.37
N ILE A 63 -9.53 15.07 29.55
CA ILE A 63 -9.28 16.48 29.90
C ILE A 63 -10.56 17.04 30.54
N VAL A 64 -10.44 17.50 31.78
CA VAL A 64 -11.59 17.92 32.61
C VAL A 64 -11.80 19.42 32.64
N ALA A 65 -10.77 20.23 32.38
CA ALA A 65 -10.85 21.69 32.29
C ALA A 65 -9.65 22.27 31.53
N THR A 66 -9.86 23.42 30.91
CA THR A 66 -8.79 24.25 30.32
C THR A 66 -8.93 25.70 30.77
N GLN A 67 -7.80 26.36 30.97
CA GLN A 67 -7.70 27.82 31.09
C GLN A 67 -6.71 28.30 30.01
N PRO A 68 -7.05 29.27 29.13
CA PRO A 68 -8.39 29.81 28.91
C PRO A 68 -9.44 28.73 28.63
N ALA A 69 -10.67 29.00 29.05
CA ALA A 69 -11.81 28.17 28.69
C ALA A 69 -11.99 28.17 27.16
N GLY A 70 -12.42 27.02 26.61
CA GLY A 70 -12.74 26.92 25.18
C GLY A 70 -13.79 27.98 24.78
N GLY A 71 -13.44 28.80 23.80
CA GLY A 71 -14.24 29.92 23.32
C GLY A 71 -13.89 31.29 23.91
N ALA A 72 -12.90 31.40 24.82
CA ALA A 72 -12.53 32.66 25.44
C ALA A 72 -12.06 33.74 24.42
N LEU A 73 -12.35 35.00 24.72
CA LEU A 73 -12.04 36.17 23.89
C LEU A 73 -11.28 37.23 24.71
N ASN A 74 -10.52 38.10 24.04
CA ASN A 74 -9.68 39.13 24.66
C ASN A 74 -8.73 38.58 25.74
N VAL A 75 -8.22 37.36 25.53
CA VAL A 75 -7.23 36.72 26.41
C VAL A 75 -5.96 37.57 26.47
N ALA A 76 -5.39 37.73 27.68
CA ALA A 76 -4.18 38.52 27.89
C ALA A 76 -2.98 37.93 27.14
N LEU A 77 -2.04 38.78 26.70
CA LEU A 77 -0.92 38.35 25.86
C LEU A 77 0.15 37.54 26.62
N ASP A 78 0.13 37.63 27.96
CA ASP A 78 0.95 36.92 28.93
C ASP A 78 0.19 35.79 29.65
N GLU A 79 -1.04 35.49 29.24
CA GLU A 79 -1.84 34.39 29.80
C GLU A 79 -1.17 33.03 29.54
N LYS A 80 -1.11 32.20 30.57
CA LYS A 80 -0.63 30.81 30.50
C LYS A 80 -1.76 29.87 30.17
N ILE A 81 -1.47 28.78 29.46
CA ILE A 81 -2.47 27.76 29.16
C ILE A 81 -2.37 26.65 30.20
N GLU A 82 -3.41 26.43 31.00
CA GLU A 82 -3.50 25.30 31.92
C GLU A 82 -4.44 24.23 31.37
N ILE A 83 -4.00 22.97 31.38
CA ILE A 83 -4.81 21.80 31.02
C ILE A 83 -4.88 20.88 32.24
N SER A 84 -6.11 20.60 32.68
CA SER A 84 -6.38 19.68 33.80
C SER A 84 -6.86 18.33 33.30
N PHE A 85 -6.25 17.25 33.78
CA PHE A 85 -6.59 15.87 33.43
C PHE A 85 -7.38 15.16 34.55
N SER A 86 -8.14 14.12 34.19
CA SER A 86 -8.84 13.23 35.12
C SER A 86 -7.87 12.50 36.06
N GLU A 87 -6.63 12.27 35.63
CA GLU A 87 -5.60 11.52 36.35
C GLU A 87 -4.17 12.05 36.12
N ARG A 88 -3.14 11.31 36.53
CA ARG A 88 -1.74 11.70 36.33
C ARG A 88 -1.23 11.23 34.97
N MET A 89 -0.70 12.17 34.20
CA MET A 89 -0.15 11.93 32.87
C MET A 89 1.36 11.64 32.91
N ASP A 90 1.87 10.93 31.91
CA ASP A 90 3.30 10.90 31.59
C ASP A 90 3.67 12.22 30.88
N PRO A 91 4.45 13.13 31.53
CA PRO A 91 4.73 14.47 31.02
C PRO A 91 5.20 14.49 29.57
N ARG A 92 6.19 13.63 29.27
CA ARG A 92 6.83 13.55 27.95
C ARG A 92 5.85 13.14 26.85
N SER A 93 4.88 12.27 27.15
CA SER A 93 3.87 11.87 26.18
C SER A 93 2.89 13.00 25.85
N VAL A 94 2.55 13.82 26.84
CA VAL A 94 1.63 14.95 26.67
C VAL A 94 2.32 16.10 25.96
N GLU A 95 3.52 16.48 26.39
CA GLU A 95 4.35 17.52 25.76
C GLU A 95 4.51 17.28 24.26
N LYS A 96 4.88 16.05 23.89
CA LYS A 96 5.01 15.60 22.48
C LYS A 96 3.69 15.54 21.70
N ALA A 97 2.58 15.28 22.39
CA ALA A 97 1.26 15.20 21.78
C ALA A 97 0.50 16.52 21.83
N THR A 98 1.07 17.59 22.40
CA THR A 98 0.42 18.90 22.52
C THR A 98 0.92 19.83 21.43
N PHE A 99 -0.02 20.31 20.63
CA PHE A 99 0.23 21.22 19.52
C PHE A 99 -0.53 22.53 19.75
N VAL A 100 0.09 23.64 19.38
CA VAL A 100 -0.54 24.96 19.38
C VAL A 100 -0.51 25.52 17.95
N SER A 101 -1.64 26.02 17.48
CA SER A 101 -1.84 26.51 16.11
C SER A 101 -2.48 27.91 16.13
N PRO A 102 -1.94 28.91 15.40
CA PRO A 102 -0.69 28.88 14.64
C PRO A 102 0.53 28.54 15.50
N ASN A 103 1.51 27.84 14.91
CA ASN A 103 2.72 27.42 15.62
C ASN A 103 3.41 28.64 16.28
N PRO A 104 3.59 28.64 17.62
CA PRO A 104 4.19 29.77 18.34
C PRO A 104 5.68 29.92 18.01
N GLU A 105 6.22 31.12 18.30
CA GLU A 105 7.66 31.37 18.19
C GLU A 105 8.39 30.82 19.41
N GLY A 106 9.46 30.05 19.18
CA GLY A 106 10.25 29.40 20.23
C GLY A 106 9.71 28.04 20.65
N THR A 107 10.35 27.44 21.65
CA THR A 107 9.92 26.18 22.28
C THR A 107 8.95 26.50 23.41
N LEU A 108 7.81 25.80 23.48
CA LEU A 108 6.88 25.87 24.61
C LEU A 108 7.55 25.34 25.88
N ASP A 109 7.35 26.04 27.00
CA ASP A 109 7.76 25.55 28.32
C ASP A 109 6.56 24.89 29.02
N PHE A 110 6.78 23.75 29.68
CA PHE A 110 5.74 22.91 30.26
C PHE A 110 6.01 22.67 31.75
N ASN A 111 5.14 23.20 32.60
CA ASN A 111 5.25 23.13 34.05
C ASN A 111 4.17 22.22 34.64
N TRP A 112 4.57 21.14 35.32
CA TRP A 112 3.67 20.09 35.78
C TRP A 112 3.35 20.19 37.27
N ASN A 113 2.06 20.23 37.60
CA ASN A 113 1.55 20.17 38.97
C ASN A 113 0.50 19.07 39.12
N GLY A 114 0.93 17.86 39.47
CA GLY A 114 0.05 16.74 39.79
C GLY A 114 -0.73 16.22 38.56
N LYS A 115 -1.98 16.66 38.40
CA LYS A 115 -2.85 16.32 37.26
C LYS A 115 -2.99 17.47 36.24
N GLN A 116 -2.21 18.54 36.42
CA GLN A 116 -2.29 19.75 35.62
C GLN A 116 -0.94 20.02 34.94
N VAL A 117 -1.00 20.55 33.73
CA VAL A 117 0.15 21.12 33.03
C VAL A 117 -0.15 22.57 32.67
N GLY A 118 0.74 23.47 33.05
CA GLY A 118 0.81 24.84 32.54
C GLY A 118 1.75 24.89 31.34
N ILE A 119 1.36 25.61 30.30
CA ILE A 119 2.11 25.82 29.07
C ILE A 119 2.39 27.31 28.94
N GLU A 120 3.66 27.67 28.88
CA GLU A 120 4.12 29.06 28.80
C GLU A 120 4.73 29.35 27.42
N PHE A 121 4.49 30.57 26.94
CA PHE A 121 4.98 31.06 25.65
C PHE A 121 6.12 32.05 25.92
N PRO A 122 7.40 31.69 25.68
CA PRO A 122 8.52 32.58 26.02
C PRO A 122 8.49 33.95 25.31
N SER A 123 7.88 33.99 24.11
CA SER A 123 7.66 35.21 23.32
C SER A 123 6.28 35.85 23.53
N GLY A 124 5.44 35.29 24.42
CA GLY A 124 4.05 35.67 24.61
C GLY A 124 3.12 35.27 23.47
N LEU A 125 1.82 35.56 23.64
CA LEU A 125 0.80 35.42 22.61
C LEU A 125 0.74 36.67 21.73
N LYS A 126 0.43 36.50 20.45
CA LYS A 126 0.25 37.59 19.48
C LYS A 126 -1.16 38.18 19.61
N ALA A 127 -1.27 39.51 19.49
CA ALA A 127 -2.55 40.22 19.53
C ALA A 127 -3.45 39.93 18.30
N ASP A 128 -4.77 40.10 18.47
CA ASP A 128 -5.82 39.81 17.48
C ASP A 128 -5.63 38.47 16.76
N ARG A 129 -5.40 37.41 17.55
CA ARG A 129 -5.10 36.07 17.05
C ARG A 129 -5.95 35.03 17.76
N THR A 130 -6.52 34.12 16.96
CA THR A 130 -7.09 32.86 17.47
C THR A 130 -5.97 31.84 17.61
N TYR A 131 -5.92 31.20 18.77
CA TYR A 131 -5.06 30.08 19.10
C TYR A 131 -5.91 28.84 19.30
N VAL A 132 -5.48 27.72 18.73
CA VAL A 132 -6.05 26.38 18.90
C VAL A 132 -5.00 25.52 19.59
N VAL A 133 -5.38 24.86 20.67
CA VAL A 133 -4.54 23.89 21.37
C VAL A 133 -5.14 22.52 21.13
N THR A 134 -4.33 21.59 20.65
CA THR A 134 -4.71 20.19 20.37
C THR A 134 -3.84 19.26 21.18
N VAL A 135 -4.45 18.44 22.04
CA VAL A 135 -3.79 17.32 22.72
C VAL A 135 -4.17 16.03 22.00
N GLY A 136 -3.21 15.45 21.27
CA GLY A 136 -3.39 14.27 20.44
C GLY A 136 -3.42 12.95 21.23
N THR A 137 -3.85 11.88 20.56
CA THR A 137 -3.95 10.50 21.09
C THR A 137 -2.60 9.87 21.48
N GLY A 138 -1.48 10.58 21.24
CA GLY A 138 -0.16 10.22 21.73
C GLY A 138 0.00 10.34 23.25
N ALA A 139 -0.72 11.27 23.87
CA ALA A 139 -0.73 11.55 25.31
C ALA A 139 -1.23 10.36 26.14
N ARG A 140 -0.57 10.08 27.27
CA ARG A 140 -0.83 8.91 28.12
C ARG A 140 -0.81 9.22 29.60
N ASP A 141 -1.52 8.40 30.36
CA ASP A 141 -1.39 8.32 31.81
C ASP A 141 -0.05 7.65 32.25
N GLU A 142 0.22 7.64 33.56
CA GLU A 142 1.32 6.87 34.15
C GLU A 142 1.19 5.33 34.00
N ARG A 143 0.07 4.82 33.48
CA ARG A 143 -0.22 3.38 33.27
C ARG A 143 -0.14 2.97 31.79
N ARG A 144 0.13 3.92 30.90
CA ARG A 144 0.23 3.83 29.43
C ARG A 144 -1.11 3.73 28.68
N ASN A 145 -2.24 3.99 29.33
CA ASN A 145 -3.50 4.24 28.64
C ASN A 145 -3.39 5.57 27.89
N ARG A 146 -3.95 5.62 26.67
CA ARG A 146 -3.90 6.80 25.82
C ARG A 146 -5.18 7.61 25.97
N LEU A 147 -5.11 8.91 25.69
CA LEU A 147 -6.32 9.66 25.33
C LEU A 147 -7.06 8.91 24.22
N LYS A 148 -8.36 8.68 24.42
CA LYS A 148 -9.21 7.90 23.50
C LYS A 148 -9.32 8.57 22.12
N GLU A 149 -9.47 9.90 22.13
CA GLU A 149 -9.64 10.77 20.97
C GLU A 149 -8.78 12.03 21.21
N SER A 150 -8.41 12.75 20.14
CA SER A 150 -7.72 14.04 20.27
C SER A 150 -8.66 15.12 20.80
N TYR A 151 -8.21 15.92 21.75
CA TYR A 151 -8.97 17.03 22.31
C TYR A 151 -8.43 18.36 21.76
N SER A 152 -9.31 19.19 21.19
CA SER A 152 -8.94 20.52 20.70
C SER A 152 -9.85 21.59 21.31
N PHE A 153 -9.26 22.71 21.74
CA PHE A 153 -9.99 23.90 22.16
C PHE A 153 -9.33 25.15 21.57
N ALA A 154 -10.11 26.24 21.44
CA ALA A 154 -9.64 27.49 20.88
C ALA A 154 -9.97 28.68 21.78
N PHE A 155 -9.13 29.72 21.72
CA PHE A 155 -9.36 31.01 22.37
C PHE A 155 -8.78 32.14 21.50
N SER A 156 -9.12 33.40 21.80
CA SER A 156 -8.62 34.56 21.06
C SER A 156 -8.06 35.63 21.99
N THR A 157 -6.92 36.21 21.59
CA THR A 157 -6.40 37.47 22.15
C THR A 157 -7.11 38.70 21.60
N GLY A 158 -7.98 38.53 20.60
CA GLY A 158 -8.85 39.56 20.04
C GLY A 158 -10.33 39.35 20.40
N GLY A 159 -11.18 40.22 19.85
CA GLY A 159 -12.63 40.24 20.13
C GLY A 159 -13.47 39.18 19.40
N ARG A 160 -12.84 38.26 18.65
CA ARG A 160 -13.52 37.19 17.89
C ARG A 160 -12.61 35.98 17.70
N LEU A 161 -13.23 34.81 17.52
CA LEU A 161 -12.55 33.61 17.02
C LEU A 161 -12.58 33.61 15.48
N SER A 162 -11.55 33.04 14.88
CA SER A 162 -11.53 32.66 13.46
C SER A 162 -12.55 31.54 13.23
N SER A 163 -13.29 31.54 12.13
CA SER A 163 -14.36 30.57 11.84
C SER A 163 -13.97 29.49 10.83
N GLY A 164 -12.78 29.56 10.24
CA GLY A 164 -12.34 28.68 9.16
C GLY A 164 -12.26 27.21 9.58
N GLU A 165 -12.71 26.33 8.71
CA GLU A 165 -12.78 24.89 8.94
C GLU A 165 -12.44 24.12 7.66
N ILE A 166 -11.56 23.12 7.78
CA ILE A 166 -11.23 22.18 6.72
C ILE A 166 -11.43 20.76 7.26
N ARG A 167 -12.39 20.03 6.69
CA ARG A 167 -12.71 18.64 7.03
C ARG A 167 -12.37 17.71 5.87
N GLY A 168 -12.19 16.44 6.18
CA GLY A 168 -12.04 15.40 5.19
C GLY A 168 -11.74 14.07 5.84
N ARG A 169 -11.19 13.15 5.06
CA ARG A 169 -10.77 11.83 5.53
C ARG A 169 -9.43 11.45 4.92
N VAL A 170 -8.65 10.68 5.66
CA VAL A 170 -7.42 10.06 5.20
C VAL A 170 -7.66 8.59 4.88
N ARG A 171 -7.19 8.15 3.72
CA ARG A 171 -7.28 6.76 3.21
C ARG A 171 -5.89 6.19 2.96
N GLY A 172 -5.84 4.94 2.52
CA GLY A 172 -4.63 4.26 2.07
C GLY A 172 -4.92 2.78 1.81
N GLU A 173 -3.92 2.04 1.35
CA GLU A 173 -4.01 0.60 1.04
C GLU A 173 -4.51 -0.25 2.24
N LYS A 174 -4.24 0.22 3.46
CA LYS A 174 -4.72 -0.37 4.72
C LYS A 174 -5.71 0.59 5.37
N LYS A 175 -6.70 0.03 6.08
CA LYS A 175 -7.68 0.81 6.84
C LYS A 175 -6.97 1.82 7.74
N VAL A 176 -7.26 3.10 7.52
CA VAL A 176 -6.80 4.21 8.36
C VAL A 176 -7.75 4.36 9.54
N GLY A 177 -7.20 4.59 10.73
CA GLY A 177 -7.92 4.87 11.96
C GLY A 177 -7.40 6.16 12.59
N ALA A 178 -7.50 6.27 13.91
CA ALA A 178 -7.03 7.45 14.63
C ALA A 178 -5.50 7.61 14.63
N GLY A 179 -5.03 8.86 14.77
CA GLY A 179 -3.63 9.19 15.03
C GLY A 179 -2.73 9.40 13.80
N VAL A 180 -3.29 9.51 12.58
CA VAL A 180 -2.53 10.04 11.42
C VAL A 180 -2.51 11.56 11.52
N TYR A 181 -1.34 12.17 11.34
CA TYR A 181 -1.20 13.62 11.41
C TYR A 181 -1.72 14.27 10.12
N VAL A 182 -2.47 15.36 10.27
CA VAL A 182 -2.91 16.21 9.15
C VAL A 182 -2.42 17.63 9.42
N LEU A 183 -1.65 18.15 8.47
CA LEU A 183 -0.98 19.44 8.52
C LEU A 183 -1.63 20.38 7.50
N ALA A 184 -1.84 21.64 7.87
CA ALA A 184 -2.19 22.71 6.94
C ALA A 184 -1.19 23.87 7.05
N TYR A 185 -0.77 24.37 5.90
CA TYR A 185 0.24 25.42 5.74
C TYR A 185 -0.42 26.66 5.15
N ASP A 186 -0.30 27.83 5.78
CA ASP A 186 -0.78 29.10 5.22
C ASP A 186 0.20 29.55 4.14
N LEU A 187 -0.26 29.56 2.89
CA LEU A 187 0.54 29.91 1.71
C LEU A 187 0.95 31.39 1.66
N LYS A 188 0.47 32.22 2.58
CA LYS A 188 1.01 33.57 2.84
C LYS A 188 2.37 33.51 3.54
N THR A 189 2.60 32.50 4.37
CA THR A 189 3.87 32.28 5.10
C THR A 189 4.91 31.66 4.17
N GLU A 190 4.51 30.65 3.38
CA GLU A 190 5.41 29.87 2.53
C GLU A 190 4.65 29.27 1.34
N ARG A 191 5.10 29.51 0.11
CA ARG A 191 4.38 29.09 -1.11
C ARG A 191 4.60 27.62 -1.52
N GLU A 192 5.72 27.04 -1.13
CA GLU A 192 6.06 25.62 -1.36
C GLU A 192 6.50 24.96 -0.05
N PRO A 193 5.55 24.71 0.88
CA PRO A 193 5.87 24.04 2.14
C PRO A 193 6.28 22.58 1.95
N ASP A 194 7.40 22.19 2.55
CA ASP A 194 7.82 20.79 2.67
C ASP A 194 7.56 20.25 4.09
N PRO A 195 6.66 19.27 4.27
CA PRO A 195 6.42 18.63 5.57
C PRO A 195 7.63 17.89 6.16
N GLY A 196 8.66 17.59 5.35
CA GLY A 196 9.93 17.05 5.83
C GLY A 196 10.86 18.10 6.43
N ALA A 197 10.69 19.37 6.04
CA ALA A 197 11.50 20.49 6.53
C ALA A 197 10.93 21.12 7.81
N ARG A 198 9.60 21.27 7.89
CA ARG A 198 8.91 21.81 9.09
C ARG A 198 7.48 21.29 9.25
N THR A 199 6.94 21.41 10.46
CA THR A 199 5.52 21.16 10.74
C THR A 199 4.61 22.24 10.12
N GLY A 200 3.32 21.89 9.98
CA GLY A 200 2.27 22.77 9.50
C GLY A 200 1.95 23.90 10.48
N ASP A 201 1.35 24.96 9.96
CA ASP A 201 0.90 26.11 10.77
C ASP A 201 -0.34 25.73 11.60
N TYR A 202 -1.19 24.86 11.06
CA TYR A 202 -2.24 24.15 11.79
C TYR A 202 -2.01 22.64 11.72
N ILE A 203 -2.30 21.94 12.81
CA ILE A 203 -2.12 20.49 12.94
C ILE A 203 -3.28 19.86 13.70
N THR A 204 -3.74 18.72 13.21
CA THR A 204 -4.70 17.84 13.87
C THR A 204 -4.30 16.38 13.69
N GLN A 205 -5.03 15.47 14.32
CA GLN A 205 -4.93 14.03 14.06
C GLN A 205 -6.26 13.50 13.52
N THR A 206 -6.19 12.41 12.75
CA THR A 206 -7.40 11.66 12.41
C THR A 206 -8.04 11.06 13.65
N ALA A 207 -9.37 11.02 13.64
CA ALA A 207 -10.18 10.20 14.53
C ALA A 207 -10.38 8.80 13.92
N GLU A 208 -11.29 8.03 14.52
CA GLU A 208 -11.69 6.72 13.97
C GLU A 208 -12.15 6.79 12.51
N GLN A 209 -11.92 5.70 11.78
CA GLN A 209 -12.16 5.63 10.32
C GLN A 209 -11.41 6.66 9.45
N GLY A 210 -10.41 7.35 10.01
CA GLY A 210 -9.53 8.26 9.28
C GLY A 210 -10.10 9.68 9.06
N THR A 211 -11.23 10.04 9.65
CA THR A 211 -11.80 11.40 9.49
C THR A 211 -10.97 12.44 10.24
N PHE A 212 -10.89 13.67 9.74
CA PHE A 212 -10.23 14.78 10.42
C PHE A 212 -11.02 16.09 10.30
N ALA A 213 -10.77 16.99 11.24
CA ALA A 213 -11.22 18.37 11.20
C ALA A 213 -10.10 19.29 11.70
N LEU A 214 -9.75 20.27 10.88
CA LEU A 214 -8.97 21.45 11.25
C LEU A 214 -9.98 22.58 11.46
N THR A 215 -9.99 23.20 12.64
CA THR A 215 -10.99 24.20 13.04
C THR A 215 -10.34 25.51 13.48
N TYR A 216 -11.11 26.60 13.44
CA TYR A 216 -10.68 27.96 13.79
C TYR A 216 -9.48 28.47 12.98
N LEU A 217 -9.41 28.11 11.69
CA LEU A 217 -8.43 28.62 10.75
C LEU A 217 -8.75 30.07 10.39
N SER A 218 -7.72 30.92 10.29
CA SER A 218 -7.88 32.28 9.78
C SER A 218 -8.22 32.27 8.27
N PRO A 219 -8.89 33.29 7.72
CA PRO A 219 -9.05 33.44 6.27
C PRO A 219 -7.71 33.43 5.53
N GLY A 220 -7.55 32.57 4.53
CA GLY A 220 -6.25 32.28 3.90
C GLY A 220 -6.33 31.26 2.77
N MET A 221 -5.17 30.96 2.18
CA MET A 221 -4.99 29.87 1.23
C MET A 221 -4.14 28.79 1.91
N TYR A 222 -4.64 27.56 1.95
CA TYR A 222 -4.02 26.48 2.71
C TYR A 222 -3.62 25.30 1.83
N ARG A 223 -2.40 24.80 2.01
CA ARG A 223 -1.98 23.51 1.44
C ARG A 223 -1.94 22.44 2.52
N LEU A 224 -2.47 21.25 2.23
CA LEU A 224 -2.62 20.19 3.21
C LEU A 224 -1.83 18.93 2.85
N PHE A 225 -1.29 18.32 3.89
CA PHE A 225 -0.59 17.04 3.83
C PHE A 225 -1.06 16.17 4.99
N ALA A 226 -1.18 14.87 4.76
CA ALA A 226 -1.41 13.89 5.82
C ALA A 226 -0.25 12.88 5.85
N PHE A 227 0.32 12.59 7.03
CA PHE A 227 1.38 11.60 7.14
C PHE A 227 1.16 10.61 8.29
N GLN A 228 1.42 9.33 8.01
CA GLN A 228 1.40 8.29 9.02
C GLN A 228 2.82 8.12 9.58
N ASP A 229 3.05 8.67 10.77
CA ASP A 229 4.29 8.51 11.54
C ASP A 229 4.53 7.03 11.90
N ARG A 230 5.39 6.34 11.13
CA ARG A 230 5.72 4.93 11.32
C ARG A 230 6.93 4.72 12.22
N ASP A 231 7.91 5.62 12.17
CA ASP A 231 9.12 5.51 12.99
C ASP A 231 9.01 6.18 14.37
N ARG A 232 7.87 6.87 14.63
CA ARG A 232 7.44 7.47 15.90
C ARG A 232 8.29 8.66 16.32
N ASN A 233 8.61 9.52 15.35
CA ASN A 233 9.43 10.71 15.56
C ASN A 233 8.64 12.03 15.52
N GLU A 234 7.31 11.97 15.35
CA GLU A 234 6.36 13.10 15.26
C GLU A 234 6.60 14.05 14.06
N LYS A 235 7.40 13.64 13.07
CA LYS A 235 7.70 14.40 11.84
C LYS A 235 7.55 13.50 10.61
N TYR A 236 7.32 14.11 9.46
CA TYR A 236 7.26 13.36 8.20
C TYR A 236 8.66 12.97 7.72
N THR A 237 8.91 11.66 7.66
CA THR A 237 10.16 11.08 7.13
C THR A 237 9.91 10.51 5.74
N ARG A 238 10.33 11.24 4.71
CA ARG A 238 10.04 10.97 3.28
C ARG A 238 10.21 9.52 2.80
N SER A 239 11.20 8.80 3.33
CA SER A 239 11.52 7.41 2.94
C SER A 239 10.87 6.32 3.82
N LYS A 240 10.12 6.68 4.87
CA LYS A 240 9.52 5.73 5.83
C LYS A 240 8.00 5.89 5.94
N ASP A 241 7.55 7.14 5.98
CA ASP A 241 6.19 7.50 6.35
C ASP A 241 5.33 7.68 5.09
N PRO A 242 4.15 7.04 5.00
CA PRO A 242 3.19 7.34 3.95
C PRO A 242 2.75 8.80 3.99
N LEU A 243 2.66 9.42 2.82
CA LEU A 243 2.18 10.79 2.61
C LEU A 243 0.95 10.81 1.70
N GLY A 244 -0.11 11.46 2.17
CA GLY A 244 -1.25 11.94 1.38
C GLY A 244 -1.09 13.43 1.12
N ILE A 245 -1.42 13.84 -0.11
CA ILE A 245 -1.32 15.21 -0.61
C ILE A 245 -2.73 15.65 -0.99
N CYS A 246 -3.08 16.92 -0.78
CA CYS A 246 -4.39 17.45 -1.16
C CYS A 246 -4.57 17.60 -2.67
N SER A 247 -5.83 17.64 -3.11
CA SER A 247 -6.26 17.81 -4.50
C SER A 247 -6.14 19.22 -5.07
N GLY A 248 -5.68 20.16 -4.25
CA GLY A 248 -5.52 21.55 -4.59
C GLY A 248 -5.32 22.40 -3.34
N ASP A 249 -5.00 23.66 -3.53
CA ASP A 249 -4.90 24.62 -2.43
C ASP A 249 -6.31 25.08 -2.02
N VAL A 250 -6.54 25.16 -0.71
CA VAL A 250 -7.86 25.38 -0.11
C VAL A 250 -8.03 26.84 0.28
N ALA A 251 -8.98 27.52 -0.37
CA ALA A 251 -9.36 28.89 -0.01
C ALA A 251 -10.35 28.90 1.16
N LEU A 252 -10.03 29.66 2.21
CA LEU A 252 -10.94 30.01 3.30
C LEU A 252 -11.18 31.52 3.34
N SER A 253 -12.44 31.91 3.45
CA SER A 253 -12.88 33.30 3.59
C SER A 253 -14.02 33.41 4.60
N ASP A 254 -14.42 34.64 4.97
CA ASP A 254 -15.57 34.85 5.85
C ASP A 254 -16.90 34.34 5.24
N SER A 255 -16.99 34.22 3.91
CA SER A 255 -18.14 33.65 3.19
C SER A 255 -18.01 32.16 2.88
N ALA A 256 -16.78 31.66 2.72
CA ALA A 256 -16.44 30.25 2.51
C ALA A 256 -15.59 29.77 3.69
N TYR A 257 -16.23 29.70 4.87
CA TYR A 257 -15.55 29.39 6.12
C TYR A 257 -15.45 27.88 6.41
N ALA A 258 -16.12 27.01 5.65
CA ALA A 258 -16.05 25.56 5.82
C ALA A 258 -15.86 24.87 4.47
N VAL A 259 -14.86 24.00 4.37
CA VAL A 259 -14.56 23.19 3.18
C VAL A 259 -14.45 21.72 3.56
N GLU A 260 -15.10 20.86 2.78
CA GLU A 260 -14.94 19.40 2.83
C GLU A 260 -14.07 18.97 1.64
N LEU A 261 -12.96 18.29 1.94
CA LEU A 261 -11.97 17.84 0.96
C LEU A 261 -12.22 16.41 0.49
N SER A 262 -11.76 16.13 -0.73
CA SER A 262 -11.55 14.78 -1.23
C SER A 262 -10.60 13.96 -0.33
N ASP A 263 -10.70 12.63 -0.39
CA ASP A 263 -9.95 11.73 0.51
C ASP A 263 -8.43 11.86 0.30
N LEU A 264 -7.68 12.23 1.36
CA LEU A 264 -6.21 12.29 1.32
C LEU A 264 -5.64 10.86 1.32
N TYR A 265 -5.06 10.42 0.21
CA TYR A 265 -4.61 9.03 0.06
C TYR A 265 -3.14 8.81 0.47
N LEU A 266 -2.91 8.11 1.57
CA LEU A 266 -1.58 7.75 2.08
C LEU A 266 -0.89 6.71 1.18
N ALA A 267 0.24 7.10 0.59
CA ALA A 267 1.17 6.20 -0.06
C ALA A 267 2.60 6.46 0.45
N VAL A 268 3.39 5.40 0.62
CA VAL A 268 4.86 5.56 0.77
C VAL A 268 5.35 6.11 -0.56
N ARG A 269 5.99 7.27 -0.54
CA ARG A 269 6.54 7.86 -1.75
C ARG A 269 7.86 7.18 -2.03
N ASP A 270 7.89 6.41 -3.10
CA ASP A 270 9.14 6.02 -3.69
C ASP A 270 9.84 7.30 -4.18
N THR A 271 11.08 7.49 -3.76
CA THR A 271 11.92 8.61 -4.22
C THR A 271 13.29 8.13 -4.67
N ALA A 272 13.45 6.81 -4.82
CA ALA A 272 14.68 6.22 -5.32
C ALA A 272 14.56 6.12 -6.84
N ALA A 273 15.43 6.83 -7.56
CA ALA A 273 15.55 6.68 -9.00
C ALA A 273 15.80 5.20 -9.37
N PRO A 274 15.25 4.69 -10.49
CA PRO A 274 15.62 3.38 -10.98
C PRO A 274 17.11 3.35 -11.38
N GLU A 275 17.76 2.21 -11.19
CA GLU A 275 19.20 2.01 -11.40
C GLU A 275 19.45 0.72 -12.20
N LEU A 276 20.44 0.72 -13.09
CA LEU A 276 20.88 -0.46 -13.81
C LEU A 276 21.80 -1.33 -12.94
N LEU A 277 21.24 -2.34 -12.29
CA LEU A 277 21.98 -3.24 -11.39
C LEU A 277 22.94 -4.20 -12.12
N SER A 278 22.56 -4.68 -13.30
CA SER A 278 23.44 -5.56 -14.08
C SER A 278 23.01 -5.72 -15.54
N VAL A 279 23.99 -5.89 -16.42
CA VAL A 279 23.82 -6.32 -17.81
C VAL A 279 24.61 -7.62 -18.02
N ARG A 280 24.05 -8.61 -18.70
CA ARG A 280 24.73 -9.89 -18.97
C ARG A 280 24.36 -10.44 -20.34
N ALA A 281 25.36 -10.84 -21.12
CA ALA A 281 25.15 -11.72 -22.26
C ALA A 281 24.87 -13.15 -21.77
N SER A 282 23.74 -13.72 -22.15
CA SER A 282 23.42 -15.15 -21.90
C SER A 282 24.13 -16.03 -22.92
N ASP A 283 24.08 -15.59 -24.18
CA ASP A 283 24.66 -16.18 -25.37
C ASP A 283 25.07 -15.05 -26.33
N ARG A 284 25.43 -15.39 -27.57
CA ARG A 284 25.96 -14.47 -28.59
C ARG A 284 24.92 -13.48 -29.12
N THR A 285 23.64 -13.69 -28.89
CA THR A 285 22.54 -12.84 -29.38
C THR A 285 21.63 -12.32 -28.26
N HIS A 286 21.64 -12.91 -27.06
CA HIS A 286 20.83 -12.45 -25.95
C HIS A 286 21.59 -11.66 -24.89
N VAL A 287 21.01 -10.52 -24.50
CA VAL A 287 21.47 -9.70 -23.37
C VAL A 287 20.30 -9.47 -22.41
N THR A 288 20.50 -9.78 -21.13
CA THR A 288 19.52 -9.51 -20.06
C THR A 288 19.98 -8.32 -19.21
N LEU A 289 19.09 -7.35 -19.03
CA LEU A 289 19.24 -6.23 -18.12
C LEU A 289 18.42 -6.47 -16.84
N ARG A 290 18.93 -6.00 -15.70
CA ARG A 290 18.20 -5.95 -14.42
C ARG A 290 18.30 -4.57 -13.82
N LEU A 291 17.17 -4.07 -13.37
CA LEU A 291 16.99 -2.78 -12.72
C LEU A 291 16.74 -2.95 -11.22
N SER A 292 16.95 -1.89 -10.44
CA SER A 292 16.60 -1.86 -9.02
C SER A 292 15.09 -1.83 -8.76
N LYS A 293 14.33 -1.28 -9.71
CA LYS A 293 12.87 -1.09 -9.68
C LYS A 293 12.29 -1.32 -11.07
N GLU A 294 10.97 -1.31 -11.18
CA GLU A 294 10.32 -1.36 -12.50
C GLU A 294 10.43 0.00 -13.22
N ILE A 295 10.67 -0.04 -14.53
CA ILE A 295 10.68 1.14 -15.42
C ILE A 295 9.51 1.07 -16.40
N GLU A 296 8.95 2.22 -16.77
CA GLU A 296 7.86 2.27 -17.75
C GLU A 296 8.37 2.06 -19.18
N LEU A 297 7.84 1.04 -19.86
CA LEU A 297 8.37 0.55 -21.14
C LEU A 297 8.14 1.51 -22.30
N SER A 298 7.14 2.39 -22.22
CA SER A 298 6.90 3.46 -23.21
C SER A 298 8.01 4.52 -23.17
N SER A 299 8.54 4.82 -21.98
CA SER A 299 9.63 5.79 -21.77
C SER A 299 11.03 5.19 -22.00
N LEU A 300 11.16 3.86 -21.84
CA LEU A 300 12.42 3.14 -21.87
C LEU A 300 13.10 3.18 -23.24
N ARG A 301 14.33 3.72 -23.26
CA ARG A 301 15.30 3.63 -24.37
C ARG A 301 16.56 2.93 -23.88
N ILE A 302 17.15 2.10 -24.74
CA ILE A 302 18.36 1.34 -24.46
C ILE A 302 19.30 1.49 -25.65
N GLU A 303 20.55 1.83 -25.39
CA GLU A 303 21.59 2.01 -26.38
C GLU A 303 22.79 1.15 -26.01
N ILE A 304 23.32 0.38 -26.97
CA ILE A 304 24.55 -0.41 -26.79
C ILE A 304 25.58 0.10 -27.79
N GLU A 305 26.73 0.54 -27.29
CA GLU A 305 27.77 1.11 -28.14
C GLU A 305 28.38 0.02 -29.04
N GLY A 306 28.23 0.17 -30.37
CA GLY A 306 28.79 -0.74 -31.36
C GLY A 306 28.09 -2.11 -31.47
N LEU A 307 26.84 -2.24 -31.03
CA LEU A 307 26.03 -3.44 -31.18
C LEU A 307 24.55 -3.09 -31.43
N GLY A 308 23.98 -3.54 -32.55
CA GLY A 308 22.56 -3.35 -32.83
C GLY A 308 21.67 -4.15 -31.86
N VAL A 309 20.60 -3.53 -31.37
CA VAL A 309 19.50 -4.19 -30.67
C VAL A 309 18.41 -4.47 -31.72
N GLU A 310 18.20 -5.73 -32.06
CA GLU A 310 17.18 -6.15 -33.04
C GLU A 310 15.77 -6.14 -32.44
N ALA A 311 15.65 -6.50 -31.17
CA ALA A 311 14.36 -6.65 -30.50
C ALA A 311 14.50 -6.53 -28.98
N ARG A 312 13.40 -6.17 -28.31
CA ARG A 312 13.24 -6.26 -26.86
C ARG A 312 11.99 -7.08 -26.53
N PHE A 313 12.03 -7.86 -25.46
CA PHE A 313 10.87 -8.58 -24.95
C PHE A 313 10.93 -8.72 -23.43
N ILE A 314 9.76 -8.94 -22.83
CA ILE A 314 9.59 -9.09 -21.38
C ILE A 314 9.05 -10.49 -21.10
N LEU A 315 9.60 -11.15 -20.09
CA LEU A 315 9.07 -12.40 -19.58
C LEU A 315 8.03 -12.13 -18.49
N PRO A 316 6.85 -12.74 -18.54
CA PRO A 316 5.82 -12.50 -17.54
C PRO A 316 6.25 -13.11 -16.20
N GLU A 317 6.15 -12.35 -15.10
CA GLU A 317 6.49 -12.84 -13.77
C GLU A 317 5.40 -13.76 -13.16
N LYS A 318 4.22 -13.80 -13.78
CA LYS A 318 3.06 -14.62 -13.40
C LYS A 318 2.40 -15.19 -14.66
N SER A 319 1.21 -15.79 -14.51
CA SER A 319 0.31 -16.16 -15.63
C SER A 319 -0.34 -14.92 -16.29
N GLU A 320 0.44 -13.87 -16.51
CA GLU A 320 0.04 -12.63 -17.18
C GLU A 320 0.13 -12.84 -18.70
N THR A 321 -0.82 -12.26 -19.44
CA THR A 321 -1.07 -12.59 -20.85
C THR A 321 -1.00 -11.39 -21.78
N GLU A 322 -1.02 -10.19 -21.20
CA GLU A 322 -0.63 -8.93 -21.83
C GLU A 322 0.83 -8.60 -21.46
N THR A 323 1.42 -7.61 -22.14
CA THR A 323 2.70 -7.04 -21.73
C THR A 323 2.47 -6.16 -20.51
N PRO A 324 3.22 -6.32 -19.41
CA PRO A 324 3.12 -5.36 -18.31
C PRO A 324 3.59 -3.98 -18.82
N PRO A 325 2.95 -2.86 -18.43
CA PRO A 325 3.39 -1.52 -18.85
C PRO A 325 4.78 -1.16 -18.30
N THR A 326 5.25 -1.93 -17.32
CA THR A 326 6.48 -1.74 -16.59
C THR A 326 7.28 -3.04 -16.49
N ALA A 327 8.60 -2.94 -16.33
CA ALA A 327 9.43 -4.11 -16.04
C ALA A 327 10.71 -3.75 -15.26
N SER A 328 11.17 -4.65 -14.38
CA SER A 328 12.48 -4.57 -13.72
C SER A 328 13.56 -5.44 -14.39
N LYS A 329 13.15 -6.38 -15.26
CA LYS A 329 14.03 -7.29 -16.00
C LYS A 329 13.66 -7.25 -17.48
N ILE A 330 14.62 -6.88 -18.32
CA ILE A 330 14.42 -6.69 -19.76
C ILE A 330 15.33 -7.66 -20.51
N HIS A 331 14.80 -8.31 -21.54
CA HIS A 331 15.59 -9.14 -22.44
C HIS A 331 15.70 -8.49 -23.80
N LEU A 332 16.91 -8.51 -24.35
CA LEU A 332 17.23 -7.97 -25.66
C LEU A 332 17.74 -9.09 -26.55
N LEU A 333 17.25 -9.09 -27.78
CA LEU A 333 17.90 -9.74 -28.90
C LEU A 333 18.80 -8.70 -29.58
N THR A 334 20.07 -9.03 -29.74
CA THR A 334 21.09 -8.19 -30.38
C THR A 334 21.61 -8.87 -31.65
N GLU A 335 22.27 -8.08 -32.50
CA GLU A 335 23.17 -8.62 -33.51
C GLU A 335 24.20 -9.58 -32.87
N PRO A 336 24.82 -10.50 -33.65
CA PRO A 336 25.80 -11.44 -33.12
C PRO A 336 27.03 -10.76 -32.49
N GLN A 337 27.11 -10.83 -31.16
CA GLN A 337 28.17 -10.24 -30.35
C GLN A 337 29.58 -10.73 -30.74
N ARG A 338 30.57 -9.87 -30.53
CA ARG A 338 31.99 -10.22 -30.63
C ARG A 338 32.47 -10.81 -29.30
N ALA A 339 32.97 -12.04 -29.37
CA ALA A 339 33.43 -12.79 -28.22
C ALA A 339 34.55 -12.05 -27.46
N GLY A 340 34.34 -11.80 -26.16
CA GLY A 340 35.33 -11.18 -25.30
C GLY A 340 35.45 -9.65 -25.42
N THR A 341 34.79 -9.02 -26.40
CA THR A 341 34.66 -7.56 -26.50
C THR A 341 33.85 -7.03 -25.33
N GLU A 342 34.26 -5.90 -24.76
CA GLU A 342 33.47 -5.17 -23.76
C GLU A 342 32.54 -4.20 -24.49
N TYR A 343 31.25 -4.27 -24.16
CA TYR A 343 30.20 -3.42 -24.69
C TYR A 343 29.68 -2.52 -23.58
N SER A 344 29.52 -1.23 -23.87
CA SER A 344 28.89 -0.26 -22.98
C SER A 344 27.40 -0.17 -23.28
N VAL A 345 26.57 -0.21 -22.24
CA VAL A 345 25.10 -0.07 -22.32
C VAL A 345 24.67 1.15 -21.53
N SER A 346 23.91 2.03 -22.19
CA SER A 346 23.21 3.16 -21.58
C SER A 346 21.71 2.90 -21.59
N ILE A 347 21.04 3.22 -20.49
CA ILE A 347 19.57 3.21 -20.42
C ILE A 347 19.01 4.60 -20.08
N TYR A 348 17.83 4.88 -20.61
CA TYR A 348 17.06 6.09 -20.32
C TYR A 348 15.60 5.72 -20.17
N GLY A 349 14.84 6.49 -19.39
CA GLY A 349 13.43 6.23 -19.11
C GLY A 349 13.06 6.72 -17.72
N ARG A 350 11.82 6.42 -17.30
CA ARG A 350 11.26 6.81 -16.00
C ARG A 350 10.54 5.64 -15.34
N ASP A 351 10.52 5.62 -14.01
CA ASP A 351 9.62 4.74 -13.24
C ASP A 351 8.16 5.22 -13.29
N LEU A 352 7.26 4.49 -12.63
CA LEU A 352 5.83 4.84 -12.48
C LEU A 352 5.58 6.17 -11.75
N TRP A 353 6.59 6.72 -11.08
CA TRP A 353 6.51 7.98 -10.33
C TRP A 353 7.25 9.12 -11.06
N GLY A 354 7.64 8.89 -12.32
CA GLY A 354 8.30 9.87 -13.17
C GLY A 354 9.79 10.09 -12.88
N HIS A 355 10.42 9.38 -11.93
CA HIS A 355 11.84 9.53 -11.65
C HIS A 355 12.67 9.02 -12.84
N PRO A 356 13.57 9.83 -13.40
CA PRO A 356 14.48 9.35 -14.43
C PRO A 356 15.45 8.31 -13.83
N VAL A 357 15.99 7.41 -14.68
CA VAL A 357 17.11 6.55 -14.27
C VAL A 357 18.24 7.38 -13.69
N SER A 358 18.82 6.92 -12.57
CA SER A 358 19.96 7.57 -11.92
C SER A 358 21.11 7.81 -12.90
N GLU A 359 21.55 9.06 -13.03
CA GLU A 359 22.69 9.44 -13.89
C GLU A 359 23.98 8.66 -13.55
N GLU A 360 24.18 8.33 -12.27
CA GLU A 360 25.34 7.56 -11.78
C GLU A 360 25.27 6.08 -12.21
N ASN A 361 24.06 5.49 -12.20
CA ASN A 361 23.83 4.07 -12.42
C ASN A 361 22.99 3.78 -13.68
N ARG A 362 23.02 4.64 -14.70
CA ARG A 362 22.38 4.39 -16.00
C ARG A 362 23.26 3.67 -17.01
N MET A 363 24.56 3.56 -16.73
CA MET A 363 25.56 2.93 -17.59
C MET A 363 26.13 1.68 -16.94
N ALA A 364 26.31 0.62 -17.73
CA ALA A 364 27.01 -0.59 -17.30
C ALA A 364 27.69 -1.28 -18.48
N SER A 365 28.77 -2.03 -18.24
CA SER A 365 29.41 -2.84 -19.27
C SER A 365 29.05 -4.33 -19.16
N PHE A 366 29.12 -5.03 -20.29
CA PHE A 366 29.12 -6.49 -20.32
C PHE A 366 30.13 -7.01 -21.35
N ARG A 367 30.56 -8.25 -21.17
CA ARG A 367 31.48 -8.93 -22.09
C ARG A 367 30.68 -9.79 -23.08
N GLY A 368 30.87 -9.56 -24.38
CA GLY A 368 30.20 -10.29 -25.44
C GLY A 368 30.52 -11.79 -25.44
N SER A 369 29.50 -12.61 -25.71
CA SER A 369 29.59 -14.07 -25.68
C SER A 369 29.89 -14.67 -27.05
N ALA A 370 30.61 -15.79 -27.06
CA ALA A 370 30.80 -16.63 -28.25
C ALA A 370 29.76 -17.75 -28.37
N ARG A 371 29.01 -18.03 -27.30
CA ARG A 371 28.14 -19.19 -27.20
C ARG A 371 26.96 -19.00 -28.15
N SER A 372 26.75 -19.92 -29.08
CA SER A 372 25.47 -19.98 -29.78
C SER A 372 24.37 -20.28 -28.79
N ASP A 373 23.20 -19.71 -29.02
CA ASP A 373 21.99 -20.19 -28.37
C ASP A 373 21.67 -21.61 -28.86
N THR A 374 21.31 -22.46 -27.90
CA THR A 374 20.96 -23.87 -28.06
C THR A 374 19.84 -24.27 -27.10
N LEU A 375 19.25 -23.30 -26.39
CA LEU A 375 18.07 -23.55 -25.55
C LEU A 375 16.87 -23.76 -26.47
N ARG A 376 15.79 -24.33 -25.94
CA ARG A 376 14.55 -24.52 -26.70
C ARG A 376 13.52 -23.57 -26.13
N PRO A 377 12.73 -22.90 -26.97
CA PRO A 377 11.69 -21.99 -26.49
C PRO A 377 10.54 -22.79 -25.86
N HIS A 378 10.07 -22.35 -24.70
CA HIS A 378 8.95 -22.92 -23.95
C HIS A 378 7.81 -21.92 -23.83
N VAL A 379 6.57 -22.41 -23.83
CA VAL A 379 5.35 -21.60 -23.60
C VAL A 379 5.19 -21.34 -22.10
N VAL A 380 5.61 -20.15 -21.66
CA VAL A 380 5.55 -19.74 -20.25
C VAL A 380 4.17 -19.24 -19.79
N SER A 381 3.34 -18.74 -20.70
CA SER A 381 2.00 -18.24 -20.38
C SER A 381 1.08 -18.31 -21.60
N TYR A 382 -0.23 -18.45 -21.36
CA TYR A 382 -1.23 -18.35 -22.40
C TYR A 382 -2.57 -17.81 -21.89
N ALA A 383 -3.25 -17.03 -22.74
CA ALA A 383 -4.64 -16.59 -22.55
C ALA A 383 -5.57 -17.29 -23.55
N PRO A 384 -6.79 -17.67 -23.12
CA PRO A 384 -7.23 -17.80 -21.74
C PRO A 384 -6.52 -18.95 -21.01
N SER A 385 -6.41 -18.88 -19.68
CA SER A 385 -5.90 -20.00 -18.89
C SER A 385 -6.74 -21.27 -19.10
N LYS A 386 -6.15 -22.45 -18.90
CA LYS A 386 -6.84 -23.75 -19.03
C LYS A 386 -8.22 -23.76 -18.35
N GLU A 387 -9.24 -24.16 -19.10
CA GLU A 387 -10.63 -24.29 -18.65
C GLU A 387 -11.30 -22.98 -18.19
N ALA A 388 -10.81 -21.82 -18.67
CA ALA A 388 -11.41 -20.52 -18.39
C ALA A 388 -12.90 -20.47 -18.81
N ARG A 389 -13.76 -20.17 -17.84
CA ARG A 389 -15.20 -19.97 -18.07
C ARG A 389 -15.50 -18.49 -18.11
N ALA A 390 -16.44 -18.11 -18.97
CA ALA A 390 -16.91 -16.74 -19.14
C ALA A 390 -15.76 -15.77 -19.51
N VAL A 391 -14.99 -16.14 -20.53
CA VAL A 391 -14.00 -15.27 -21.17
C VAL A 391 -14.74 -14.15 -21.90
N SER A 392 -14.28 -12.91 -21.72
CA SER A 392 -14.89 -11.75 -22.37
C SER A 392 -14.62 -11.74 -23.88
N LEU A 393 -15.56 -11.16 -24.64
CA LEU A 393 -15.58 -11.20 -26.12
C LEU A 393 -14.47 -10.34 -26.76
N ASP A 394 -13.87 -9.45 -25.98
CA ASP A 394 -12.76 -8.55 -26.31
C ASP A 394 -11.38 -9.10 -25.91
N ARG A 395 -11.31 -10.13 -25.06
CA ARG A 395 -10.03 -10.64 -24.54
C ARG A 395 -9.25 -11.36 -25.64
N PRO A 396 -8.01 -10.95 -25.97
CA PRO A 396 -7.20 -11.64 -26.97
C PRO A 396 -6.81 -13.04 -26.48
N LEU A 397 -6.77 -14.00 -27.40
CA LEU A 397 -6.01 -15.23 -27.21
C LEU A 397 -4.52 -14.89 -27.36
N ALA A 398 -3.68 -15.40 -26.47
CA ALA A 398 -2.24 -15.14 -26.49
C ALA A 398 -1.45 -16.39 -26.14
N LEU A 399 -0.31 -16.59 -26.80
CA LEU A 399 0.75 -17.53 -26.44
C LEU A 399 2.03 -16.72 -26.18
N VAL A 400 2.68 -16.95 -25.05
CA VAL A 400 3.92 -16.26 -24.64
C VAL A 400 5.03 -17.29 -24.48
N PHE A 401 6.12 -17.09 -25.21
CA PHE A 401 7.34 -17.90 -25.13
C PHE A 401 8.39 -17.24 -24.21
N ASP A 402 9.35 -18.02 -23.72
CA ASP A 402 10.50 -17.50 -22.97
C ASP A 402 11.63 -16.95 -23.86
N ASP A 403 11.50 -17.07 -25.18
CA ASP A 403 12.48 -16.60 -26.16
C ASP A 403 11.85 -15.86 -27.35
N ALA A 404 12.67 -15.17 -28.14
CA ALA A 404 12.30 -14.44 -29.35
C ALA A 404 12.10 -15.41 -30.53
N MET A 405 10.87 -15.46 -31.02
CA MET A 405 10.41 -16.42 -32.02
C MET A 405 10.61 -15.91 -33.46
N ARG A 406 10.57 -16.84 -34.41
CA ARG A 406 10.46 -16.51 -35.85
C ARG A 406 9.05 -16.06 -36.18
N GLU A 407 8.96 -15.13 -37.13
CA GLU A 407 7.68 -14.54 -37.54
C GLU A 407 6.73 -15.54 -38.25
N ALA A 408 7.26 -16.65 -38.77
CA ALA A 408 6.46 -17.68 -39.43
C ALA A 408 5.54 -18.40 -38.44
N ILE A 409 4.23 -18.39 -38.73
CA ILE A 409 3.19 -19.08 -37.96
C ILE A 409 2.71 -20.28 -38.79
N PRO A 410 2.97 -21.53 -38.39
CA PRO A 410 2.55 -22.69 -39.16
C PRO A 410 1.04 -22.96 -39.01
N ASP A 411 0.30 -23.07 -40.12
CA ASP A 411 -1.15 -23.32 -40.13
C ASP A 411 -1.57 -24.56 -39.32
N SER A 412 -0.72 -25.59 -39.29
CA SER A 412 -0.96 -26.83 -38.55
C SER A 412 -0.68 -26.75 -37.04
N ALA A 413 -0.05 -25.66 -36.57
CA ALA A 413 0.33 -25.50 -35.16
C ALA A 413 -0.84 -25.05 -34.27
N LEU A 414 -1.88 -24.45 -34.84
CA LEU A 414 -2.98 -23.78 -34.12
C LEU A 414 -4.32 -24.21 -34.71
N ILE A 415 -4.91 -25.29 -34.20
CA ILE A 415 -6.11 -25.92 -34.77
C ILE A 415 -7.31 -25.78 -33.82
N TRP A 416 -8.40 -25.20 -34.32
CA TRP A 416 -9.68 -25.16 -33.60
C TRP A 416 -10.37 -26.54 -33.61
N GLU A 417 -10.59 -27.11 -32.43
CA GLU A 417 -11.28 -28.39 -32.25
C GLU A 417 -12.77 -28.18 -31.96
N MET A 418 -13.63 -28.50 -32.94
CA MET A 418 -15.10 -28.47 -32.80
C MET A 418 -15.66 -27.14 -32.23
N PRO A 419 -15.27 -25.95 -32.76
CA PRO A 419 -15.83 -24.70 -32.29
C PRO A 419 -17.33 -24.59 -32.66
N PRO A 420 -18.13 -23.78 -31.95
CA PRO A 420 -19.53 -23.51 -32.32
C PRO A 420 -19.62 -22.83 -33.69
N GLU A 421 -18.64 -21.97 -33.98
CA GLU A 421 -18.39 -21.31 -35.25
C GLU A 421 -16.88 -21.06 -35.31
N THR A 422 -16.23 -21.29 -36.46
CA THR A 422 -14.80 -21.09 -36.61
C THR A 422 -14.47 -19.59 -36.46
N PRO A 423 -13.63 -19.18 -35.48
CA PRO A 423 -13.28 -17.78 -35.29
C PRO A 423 -12.61 -17.19 -36.54
N VAL A 424 -13.21 -16.14 -37.11
CA VAL A 424 -12.60 -15.36 -38.19
C VAL A 424 -11.66 -14.34 -37.54
N GLY A 425 -10.40 -14.32 -37.98
CA GLY A 425 -9.35 -13.50 -37.40
C GLY A 425 -7.96 -13.95 -37.81
N ALA A 426 -6.94 -13.26 -37.32
CA ALA A 426 -5.55 -13.52 -37.65
C ALA A 426 -4.67 -13.66 -36.40
N TRP A 427 -3.74 -14.63 -36.44
CA TRP A 427 -2.63 -14.70 -35.51
C TRP A 427 -1.52 -13.73 -35.94
N ARG A 428 -0.98 -12.95 -35.00
CA ARG A 428 0.09 -11.98 -35.22
C ARG A 428 1.04 -11.93 -34.04
N TRP A 429 2.33 -11.82 -34.31
CA TRP A 429 3.32 -11.47 -33.30
C TRP A 429 3.13 -9.99 -32.94
N ILE A 430 2.78 -9.71 -31.68
CA ILE A 430 2.71 -8.34 -31.16
C ILE A 430 3.98 -7.96 -30.37
N GLU A 431 4.73 -8.99 -29.94
CA GLU A 431 6.10 -8.87 -29.43
C GLU A 431 6.93 -10.05 -29.97
N PRO A 432 8.27 -10.01 -29.93
CA PRO A 432 9.12 -11.11 -30.41
C PRO A 432 8.80 -12.47 -29.78
N ASN A 433 8.30 -12.50 -28.55
CA ASN A 433 7.93 -13.72 -27.82
C ASN A 433 6.41 -13.89 -27.63
N ARG A 434 5.55 -13.02 -28.20
CA ARG A 434 4.11 -12.98 -27.92
C ARG A 434 3.27 -13.05 -29.20
N LEU A 435 2.61 -14.19 -29.38
CA LEU A 435 1.70 -14.45 -30.48
C LEU A 435 0.25 -14.27 -30.01
N CYS A 436 -0.49 -13.34 -30.62
CA CYS A 436 -1.88 -13.06 -30.28
C CYS A 436 -2.83 -13.32 -31.44
N PHE A 437 -4.05 -13.78 -31.14
CA PHE A 437 -5.14 -13.88 -32.10
C PHE A 437 -6.05 -12.67 -31.99
N SER A 438 -6.16 -11.90 -33.07
CA SER A 438 -7.11 -10.80 -33.20
C SER A 438 -8.35 -11.30 -33.97
N PRO A 439 -9.52 -11.44 -33.32
CA PRO A 439 -10.75 -11.77 -34.02
C PRO A 439 -11.25 -10.57 -34.84
N GLU A 440 -11.78 -10.82 -36.03
CA GLU A 440 -12.35 -9.80 -36.92
C GLU A 440 -13.85 -9.54 -36.66
N GLY A 441 -14.49 -10.38 -35.84
CA GLY A 441 -15.87 -10.22 -35.37
C GLY A 441 -16.03 -10.73 -33.94
N SER A 442 -17.19 -10.50 -33.33
CA SER A 442 -17.48 -10.98 -31.98
C SER A 442 -17.51 -12.51 -31.94
N TRP A 443 -16.94 -13.11 -30.88
CA TRP A 443 -17.12 -14.55 -30.64
C TRP A 443 -18.59 -14.90 -30.42
N THR A 444 -18.98 -16.13 -30.75
CA THR A 444 -20.33 -16.65 -30.46
C THR A 444 -20.58 -16.60 -28.96
N GLU A 445 -21.69 -15.97 -28.55
CA GLU A 445 -22.08 -15.85 -27.14
C GLU A 445 -22.29 -17.23 -26.49
N GLY A 446 -21.71 -17.46 -25.30
CA GLY A 446 -21.77 -18.75 -24.59
C GLY A 446 -21.10 -19.92 -25.35
N GLY A 447 -20.39 -19.64 -26.43
CA GLY A 447 -19.65 -20.58 -27.25
C GLY A 447 -18.53 -21.29 -26.49
N ALA A 448 -18.36 -22.59 -26.73
CA ALA A 448 -17.30 -23.41 -26.14
C ALA A 448 -16.19 -23.64 -27.16
N TYR A 449 -15.03 -23.02 -26.95
CA TYR A 449 -13.91 -23.03 -27.86
C TYR A 449 -12.78 -23.90 -27.33
N ARG A 450 -12.15 -24.65 -28.24
CA ARG A 450 -10.98 -25.49 -27.95
C ARG A 450 -9.95 -25.25 -29.05
N LEU A 451 -8.75 -24.84 -28.67
CA LEU A 451 -7.62 -24.64 -29.56
C LEU A 451 -6.53 -25.65 -29.20
N ARG A 452 -6.23 -26.58 -30.11
CA ARG A 452 -5.06 -27.44 -30.05
C ARG A 452 -3.84 -26.62 -30.46
N VAL A 453 -2.86 -26.54 -29.56
CA VAL A 453 -1.58 -25.86 -29.77
C VAL A 453 -0.49 -26.92 -29.88
N ASP A 454 0.33 -26.81 -30.92
CA ASP A 454 1.49 -27.66 -31.18
C ASP A 454 2.78 -26.82 -31.13
N PRO A 455 3.39 -26.63 -29.95
CA PRO A 455 4.58 -25.79 -29.80
C PRO A 455 5.75 -26.25 -30.65
N SER A 456 5.85 -27.56 -30.92
CA SER A 456 6.99 -28.19 -31.61
C SER A 456 7.22 -27.71 -33.05
N LEU A 457 6.24 -27.02 -33.63
CA LEU A 457 6.31 -26.42 -34.97
C LEU A 457 6.81 -24.96 -34.94
N PHE A 458 6.94 -24.35 -33.77
CA PHE A 458 7.52 -23.02 -33.60
C PHE A 458 9.03 -23.10 -33.32
N PHE A 459 9.74 -22.11 -33.86
CA PHE A 459 11.19 -22.00 -33.79
C PHE A 459 11.59 -20.62 -33.27
N ASP A 460 12.61 -20.57 -32.40
CA ASP A 460 13.26 -19.32 -32.02
C ASP A 460 14.07 -18.72 -33.19
N ARG A 461 14.57 -17.49 -33.01
CA ARG A 461 15.43 -16.82 -34.00
C ARG A 461 16.69 -17.66 -34.33
N ALA A 462 17.31 -18.31 -33.34
CA ALA A 462 18.48 -19.17 -33.51
C ALA A 462 18.20 -20.44 -34.35
N GLY A 463 16.94 -20.89 -34.39
CA GLY A 463 16.47 -22.07 -35.12
C GLY A 463 16.26 -23.31 -34.26
N ASN A 464 16.20 -23.19 -32.93
CA ASN A 464 15.80 -24.31 -32.08
C ASN A 464 14.26 -24.41 -32.08
N ALA A 465 13.75 -25.64 -32.23
CA ALA A 465 12.33 -25.93 -32.09
C ALA A 465 11.96 -26.10 -30.61
N SER A 466 10.76 -25.70 -30.23
CA SER A 466 10.20 -26.05 -28.92
C SER A 466 10.10 -27.58 -28.77
N ASP A 467 10.24 -28.08 -27.54
CA ASP A 467 9.92 -29.48 -27.18
C ASP A 467 8.74 -29.62 -26.21
N ASP A 468 7.99 -28.53 -26.01
CA ASP A 468 6.75 -28.58 -25.25
C ASP A 468 5.73 -29.53 -25.90
N SER A 469 5.06 -30.29 -25.04
CA SER A 469 4.02 -31.23 -25.47
C SER A 469 2.79 -30.49 -25.99
N VAL A 470 2.15 -31.05 -27.03
CA VAL A 470 0.86 -30.60 -27.56
C VAL A 470 -0.16 -30.46 -26.42
N PHE A 471 -0.81 -29.29 -26.36
CA PHE A 471 -1.84 -29.00 -25.35
C PHE A 471 -3.10 -28.41 -25.98
N VAL A 472 -4.19 -28.33 -25.20
CA VAL A 472 -5.46 -27.74 -25.66
C VAL A 472 -5.88 -26.62 -24.74
N VAL A 473 -5.91 -25.40 -25.27
CA VAL A 473 -6.54 -24.24 -24.62
C VAL A 473 -8.04 -24.39 -24.79
N SER A 474 -8.77 -24.64 -23.70
CA SER A 474 -10.22 -24.78 -23.70
C SER A 474 -10.84 -23.63 -22.90
N PHE A 475 -11.79 -22.91 -23.49
CA PHE A 475 -12.48 -21.82 -22.83
C PHE A 475 -13.95 -21.71 -23.27
N ARG A 476 -14.75 -20.98 -22.48
CA ARG A 476 -16.13 -20.62 -22.84
C ARG A 476 -16.31 -19.12 -22.80
N THR A 477 -16.86 -18.54 -23.84
CA THR A 477 -17.17 -17.10 -23.90
C THR A 477 -18.29 -16.74 -22.92
N LEU A 478 -18.37 -15.45 -22.58
CA LEU A 478 -19.46 -14.87 -21.80
C LEU A 478 -20.82 -15.18 -22.42
N SER A 479 -21.83 -15.28 -21.56
CA SER A 479 -23.23 -15.07 -21.94
C SER A 479 -23.79 -13.89 -21.18
N ALA A 480 -24.66 -13.10 -21.83
CA ALA A 480 -25.32 -11.93 -21.25
C ALA A 480 -25.98 -12.27 -19.90
N ASP A 481 -26.49 -13.49 -19.80
CA ASP A 481 -27.13 -14.09 -18.63
C ASP A 481 -26.21 -14.35 -17.41
N THR A 482 -24.88 -14.17 -17.53
CA THR A 482 -23.92 -14.46 -16.44
C THR A 482 -23.45 -13.25 -15.64
N LEU A 483 -23.42 -12.05 -16.22
CA LEU A 483 -23.01 -10.83 -15.53
C LEU A 483 -24.12 -10.34 -14.58
N GLY A 484 -23.72 -9.64 -13.52
CA GLY A 484 -24.57 -8.64 -12.89
C GLY A 484 -24.09 -7.24 -13.27
N PHE A 485 -24.86 -6.23 -12.92
CA PHE A 485 -24.50 -4.84 -13.19
C PHE A 485 -24.36 -4.06 -11.89
N ILE A 486 -23.52 -3.02 -11.90
CA ILE A 486 -23.61 -1.92 -10.96
C ILE A 486 -23.93 -0.63 -11.71
N SER A 487 -24.69 0.26 -11.09
CA SER A 487 -25.04 1.57 -11.66
C SER A 487 -25.20 2.63 -10.59
N GLY A 488 -25.13 3.88 -11.03
CA GLY A 488 -25.28 5.08 -10.22
C GLY A 488 -24.91 6.30 -11.04
N ASP A 489 -24.78 7.44 -10.36
CA ASP A 489 -24.35 8.71 -10.96
C ASP A 489 -22.96 9.14 -10.48
N ILE A 490 -22.19 9.79 -11.35
CA ILE A 490 -20.96 10.49 -11.02
C ILE A 490 -21.20 12.00 -11.04
N SER A 491 -20.71 12.70 -10.03
CA SER A 491 -20.76 14.16 -9.92
C SER A 491 -19.45 14.74 -9.42
N ASP A 492 -19.11 15.94 -9.89
CA ASP A 492 -17.90 16.68 -9.54
C ASP A 492 -18.22 18.05 -8.91
N GLY A 493 -17.65 18.33 -7.73
CA GLY A 493 -17.79 19.62 -7.02
C GLY A 493 -16.83 20.73 -7.47
N LYS A 494 -15.98 20.51 -8.48
CA LYS A 494 -14.95 21.43 -8.98
C LYS A 494 -15.31 21.89 -10.40
N ASP A 495 -15.87 23.11 -10.49
CA ASP A 495 -16.24 23.73 -11.76
C ASP A 495 -15.06 23.77 -12.74
N GLY A 496 -15.25 23.22 -13.94
CA GLY A 496 -14.25 23.27 -15.02
C GLY A 496 -13.09 22.27 -14.92
N ALA A 497 -13.19 21.22 -14.10
CA ALA A 497 -12.27 20.08 -14.18
C ALA A 497 -12.37 19.37 -15.55
N ALA A 498 -11.23 18.88 -16.07
CA ALA A 498 -11.12 18.13 -17.32
C ALA A 498 -10.77 16.64 -17.06
N GLY A 499 -10.66 15.84 -18.13
CA GLY A 499 -10.31 14.42 -18.08
C GLY A 499 -11.43 13.47 -17.60
N PRO A 500 -11.28 12.14 -17.78
CA PRO A 500 -12.30 11.16 -17.45
C PRO A 500 -12.34 10.77 -15.96
N PHE A 501 -13.40 10.06 -15.56
CA PHE A 501 -13.44 9.32 -14.31
C PHE A 501 -13.07 7.86 -14.53
N HIS A 502 -12.38 7.27 -13.56
CA HIS A 502 -11.97 5.87 -13.57
C HIS A 502 -12.48 5.17 -12.31
N ILE A 503 -13.33 4.15 -12.47
CA ILE A 503 -13.88 3.34 -11.36
C ILE A 503 -13.18 1.99 -11.33
N GLU A 504 -12.44 1.71 -10.27
CA GLU A 504 -11.86 0.39 -9.99
C GLU A 504 -12.79 -0.47 -9.13
N ALA A 505 -12.93 -1.74 -9.51
CA ALA A 505 -13.56 -2.79 -8.72
C ALA A 505 -12.55 -3.89 -8.38
N VAL A 506 -12.32 -4.13 -7.09
CA VAL A 506 -11.44 -5.20 -6.61
C VAL A 506 -12.28 -6.32 -6.01
N LYS A 507 -12.25 -7.49 -6.64
CA LYS A 507 -12.99 -8.67 -6.19
C LYS A 507 -12.43 -9.22 -4.89
N ILE A 508 -13.30 -9.39 -3.90
CA ILE A 508 -12.99 -9.98 -2.60
C ILE A 508 -12.98 -11.50 -2.74
N GLY A 509 -11.81 -12.13 -2.55
CA GLY A 509 -11.65 -13.57 -2.68
C GLY A 509 -10.20 -14.04 -2.50
N ARG A 510 -9.95 -15.33 -2.74
CA ARG A 510 -8.60 -15.93 -2.66
C ARG A 510 -7.65 -15.38 -3.73
N LYS A 511 -8.18 -15.06 -4.91
CA LYS A 511 -7.50 -14.35 -5.98
C LYS A 511 -8.15 -12.97 -6.06
N LYS A 512 -7.37 -11.91 -5.83
CA LYS A 512 -7.83 -10.54 -6.10
C LYS A 512 -7.85 -10.36 -7.61
N GLU A 513 -9.00 -10.01 -8.14
CA GLU A 513 -9.19 -9.66 -9.55
C GLU A 513 -9.59 -8.18 -9.57
N ARG A 514 -8.81 -7.37 -10.28
CA ARG A 514 -9.08 -5.95 -10.52
C ARG A 514 -9.75 -5.82 -11.88
N THR A 515 -10.70 -4.92 -12.00
CA THR A 515 -11.33 -4.52 -13.27
C THR A 515 -11.67 -3.05 -13.14
N GLU A 516 -11.73 -2.35 -14.26
CA GLU A 516 -11.87 -0.89 -14.29
C GLU A 516 -12.92 -0.48 -15.34
N LEU A 517 -13.61 0.63 -15.08
CA LEU A 517 -14.48 1.31 -16.03
C LEU A 517 -14.05 2.78 -16.12
N MET A 518 -13.73 3.23 -17.33
CA MET A 518 -13.63 4.66 -17.64
C MET A 518 -15.03 5.22 -17.96
N VAL A 519 -15.38 6.34 -17.35
CA VAL A 519 -16.60 7.12 -17.60
C VAL A 519 -16.17 8.53 -18.02
N PRO A 520 -16.49 8.98 -19.25
CA PRO A 520 -15.86 10.17 -19.83
C PRO A 520 -16.37 11.50 -19.25
N GLU A 521 -17.62 11.55 -18.78
CA GLU A 521 -18.29 12.77 -18.34
C GLU A 521 -19.12 12.51 -17.06
N GLU A 522 -19.64 13.56 -16.43
CA GLU A 522 -20.56 13.45 -15.29
C GLU A 522 -21.93 12.87 -15.70
N GLY A 523 -22.62 12.26 -14.73
CA GLY A 523 -23.95 11.67 -14.93
C GLY A 523 -23.99 10.15 -14.75
N PRO A 524 -25.00 9.47 -15.31
CA PRO A 524 -25.28 8.07 -15.02
C PRO A 524 -24.32 7.13 -15.74
N TYR A 525 -23.88 6.09 -15.03
CA TYR A 525 -23.07 5.01 -15.59
C TYR A 525 -23.68 3.64 -15.30
N THR A 526 -23.26 2.62 -16.05
CA THR A 526 -23.63 1.23 -15.81
C THR A 526 -22.47 0.33 -16.20
N TRP A 527 -22.14 -0.64 -15.34
CA TRP A 527 -20.98 -1.49 -15.49
C TRP A 527 -21.31 -2.96 -15.27
N GLY A 528 -21.02 -3.79 -16.27
CA GLY A 528 -21.13 -5.25 -16.16
C GLY A 528 -19.97 -5.85 -15.37
N LEU A 529 -20.27 -6.54 -14.28
CA LEU A 529 -19.30 -7.22 -13.43
C LEU A 529 -19.67 -8.69 -13.23
N PHE A 530 -18.66 -9.53 -12.99
CA PHE A 530 -18.89 -10.91 -12.59
C PHE A 530 -19.59 -10.98 -11.22
N PRO A 531 -20.41 -12.02 -10.97
CA PRO A 531 -20.97 -12.25 -9.64
C PRO A 531 -19.88 -12.39 -8.58
N GLY A 532 -20.10 -11.77 -7.42
CA GLY A 532 -19.13 -11.72 -6.33
C GLY A 532 -19.31 -10.50 -5.45
N SER A 533 -18.44 -10.36 -4.45
CA SER A 533 -18.37 -9.19 -3.59
C SER A 533 -17.13 -8.36 -3.94
N TYR A 534 -17.27 -7.04 -3.96
CA TYR A 534 -16.28 -6.09 -4.46
C TYR A 534 -16.09 -4.93 -3.48
N THR A 535 -14.86 -4.46 -3.36
CA THR A 535 -14.58 -3.09 -2.88
C THR A 535 -14.41 -2.19 -4.09
N LEU A 536 -15.00 -0.99 -4.06
CA LEU A 536 -14.94 -0.03 -5.16
C LEU A 536 -14.22 1.25 -4.75
N SER A 537 -13.46 1.82 -5.67
CA SER A 537 -12.90 3.18 -5.58
C SER A 537 -12.95 3.84 -6.94
N ALA A 538 -13.03 5.17 -6.98
CA ALA A 538 -13.01 5.92 -8.22
C ALA A 538 -12.05 7.11 -8.11
N PHE A 539 -11.38 7.47 -9.20
CA PHE A 539 -10.55 8.67 -9.29
C PHE A 539 -10.93 9.52 -10.51
N ARG A 540 -10.62 10.82 -10.44
CA ARG A 540 -10.68 11.75 -11.57
C ARG A 540 -9.29 11.87 -12.17
N ASP A 541 -9.12 11.40 -13.40
CA ASP A 541 -7.89 11.44 -14.19
C ASP A 541 -7.76 12.86 -14.78
N GLU A 542 -7.22 13.81 -14.00
CA GLU A 542 -7.09 15.22 -14.39
C GLU A 542 -5.90 15.47 -15.34
N ASP A 543 -4.96 14.53 -15.45
CA ASP A 543 -3.80 14.61 -16.36
C ASP A 543 -3.88 13.69 -17.59
N GLU A 544 -4.98 12.93 -17.73
CA GLU A 544 -5.29 12.00 -18.84
C GLU A 544 -4.27 10.86 -19.03
N ASN A 545 -3.56 10.44 -17.96
CA ASN A 545 -2.62 9.32 -18.00
C ASN A 545 -3.29 7.94 -17.79
N GLY A 546 -4.55 7.91 -17.34
CA GLY A 546 -5.31 6.70 -17.04
C GLY A 546 -4.93 6.00 -15.74
N ARG A 547 -4.25 6.70 -14.81
CA ARG A 547 -3.85 6.19 -13.48
C ARG A 547 -3.86 7.30 -12.44
N LEU A 548 -4.28 6.95 -11.23
CA LEU A 548 -4.29 7.86 -10.07
C LEU A 548 -2.92 8.52 -9.82
N SER A 549 -2.80 9.79 -10.21
CA SER A 549 -1.67 10.65 -9.94
C SER A 549 -1.70 11.11 -8.47
N LEU A 550 -0.85 10.51 -7.62
CA LEU A 550 -0.86 10.76 -6.16
C LEU A 550 -0.26 12.13 -5.74
N GLY A 551 0.13 13.00 -6.68
CA GLY A 551 0.74 14.31 -6.44
C GLY A 551 2.19 14.31 -5.98
N GLN A 552 2.80 15.49 -5.89
CA GLN A 552 4.20 15.74 -5.56
C GLN A 552 4.35 16.92 -4.60
N VAL A 553 5.30 16.84 -3.65
CA VAL A 553 5.56 17.91 -2.66
C VAL A 553 6.30 19.10 -3.29
N GLN A 554 7.36 18.84 -4.06
CA GLN A 554 8.22 19.87 -4.63
C GLN A 554 8.78 19.46 -6.02
N PRO A 555 8.60 20.28 -7.07
CA PRO A 555 7.60 21.36 -7.13
C PRO A 555 6.21 20.81 -6.79
N PHE A 556 5.33 21.65 -6.27
CA PHE A 556 4.02 21.15 -5.83
C PHE A 556 3.16 20.74 -7.03
N VAL A 557 2.69 19.49 -7.00
CA VAL A 557 1.66 18.97 -7.90
C VAL A 557 0.56 18.39 -7.00
N PRO A 558 -0.71 18.82 -7.14
CA PRO A 558 -1.80 18.26 -6.35
C PRO A 558 -1.95 16.76 -6.61
N ALA A 559 -2.56 16.05 -5.67
CA ALA A 559 -3.04 14.70 -5.94
C ALA A 559 -4.32 14.75 -6.79
N GLU A 560 -4.57 13.72 -7.58
CA GLU A 560 -5.86 13.51 -8.18
C GLU A 560 -6.92 13.16 -7.15
N ARG A 561 -8.16 13.53 -7.46
CA ARG A 561 -9.28 13.37 -6.54
C ARG A 561 -9.75 11.94 -6.57
N ILE A 562 -9.72 11.29 -5.41
CA ILE A 562 -10.13 9.91 -5.19
C ILE A 562 -11.30 9.84 -4.21
N ALA A 563 -12.24 8.95 -4.52
CA ALA A 563 -13.34 8.54 -3.66
C ALA A 563 -13.27 7.03 -3.43
N SER A 564 -13.69 6.56 -2.26
CA SER A 564 -13.84 5.13 -1.94
C SER A 564 -15.27 4.84 -1.54
N PHE A 565 -15.89 3.84 -2.16
CA PHE A 565 -17.23 3.41 -1.75
C PHE A 565 -17.14 2.81 -0.33
N PRO A 566 -18.02 3.19 0.61
CA PRO A 566 -17.83 2.85 2.02
C PRO A 566 -18.02 1.36 2.32
N ASP A 567 -18.89 0.69 1.56
CA ASP A 567 -19.34 -0.67 1.81
C ASP A 567 -18.89 -1.68 0.74
N THR A 568 -19.08 -2.96 1.04
CA THR A 568 -18.85 -4.05 0.08
C THR A 568 -20.05 -4.21 -0.85
N VAL A 569 -19.85 -3.98 -2.14
CA VAL A 569 -20.90 -4.14 -3.17
C VAL A 569 -20.97 -5.61 -3.58
N THR A 570 -22.17 -6.20 -3.57
CA THR A 570 -22.38 -7.60 -3.97
C THR A 570 -23.15 -7.69 -5.28
N VAL A 571 -22.45 -8.13 -6.33
CA VAL A 571 -22.97 -8.32 -7.68
C VAL A 571 -23.54 -9.74 -7.81
N ARG A 572 -24.74 -9.87 -8.39
CA ARG A 572 -25.43 -11.15 -8.66
C ARG A 572 -25.78 -11.24 -10.14
N SER A 573 -25.68 -12.42 -10.75
CA SER A 573 -26.05 -12.61 -12.17
C SER A 573 -27.48 -12.12 -12.42
N ARG A 574 -27.68 -11.37 -13.51
CA ARG A 574 -28.96 -10.83 -13.98
C ARG A 574 -29.63 -9.82 -13.04
N TRP A 575 -28.88 -9.24 -12.10
CA TRP A 575 -29.35 -8.18 -11.22
C TRP A 575 -28.46 -6.94 -11.39
N THR A 576 -29.09 -5.77 -11.37
CA THR A 576 -28.40 -4.48 -11.21
C THR A 576 -28.36 -4.12 -9.74
N THR A 577 -27.18 -3.73 -9.25
CA THR A 577 -27.00 -3.11 -7.94
C THR A 577 -26.89 -1.61 -8.17
N GLU A 578 -27.97 -0.90 -7.89
CA GLU A 578 -28.12 0.54 -8.13
C GLU A 578 -27.54 1.35 -6.95
N GLU A 579 -27.66 2.69 -7.03
CA GLU A 579 -27.24 3.65 -5.99
C GLU A 579 -25.71 3.67 -5.68
N ILE A 580 -24.87 3.15 -6.58
CA ILE A 580 -23.40 3.24 -6.46
C ILE A 580 -22.93 4.61 -6.94
N ASN A 581 -23.29 5.64 -6.18
CA ASN A 581 -23.07 7.05 -6.56
C ASN A 581 -21.69 7.55 -6.14
N TRP A 582 -21.06 8.35 -7.00
CA TRP A 582 -19.77 8.97 -6.78
C TRP A 582 -19.91 10.49 -6.71
N LYS A 583 -19.33 11.08 -5.67
CA LYS A 583 -19.26 12.54 -5.51
C LYS A 583 -17.82 12.92 -5.23
N PHE A 584 -17.17 13.51 -6.23
CA PHE A 584 -15.84 14.08 -6.08
C PHE A 584 -15.98 15.45 -5.41
N LEU A 585 -15.36 15.61 -4.25
CA LEU A 585 -15.33 16.88 -3.54
C LEU A 585 -14.23 17.78 -4.15
N ARG A 586 -13.97 18.94 -3.54
CA ARG A 586 -12.84 19.78 -3.95
C ARG A 586 -11.51 19.21 -3.42
#